data_AF-A0A257QKK4-F1
#
_entry.id   AF-A0A257QKK4-F1
#
_cell.length_a   1.000
_cell.length_b   1.000
_cell.length_c   1.000
_cell.angle_alpha   90.00
_cell.angle_beta   90.00
_cell.angle_gamma   90.00
#
_symmetry.space_group_name_H-M   'P 1'
#
loop_
_entity.id
_entity.type
_entity.pdbx_description
1 polymer ?
#
loop_
_entity_poly.entity_id
_entity_poly.type
_entity_poly.pdbx_seq_one_letter_code
_entity_poly.pdbx_strand_id
1 'polypeptide(L)'
;MSLCALADVKTYLGITDTNSDAVLTALVASASAMIESYCNRVFLSASYTETRNGTGGPKLLLLNAPVTAVSSLTVDGYAVPPAPDAISPGYLFDQQVLYIRPGAYPSEFVRGI
;
A
#
# COMPACT_ATOMS: atom_id res chain seq x y z
N MET A 1 -1.58 -9.29 12.66
CA MET A 1 -0.20 -9.14 12.18
C MET A 1 0.50 -8.17 13.12
N SER A 2 1.72 -8.43 13.58
CA SER A 2 2.32 -7.73 14.73
C SER A 2 3.43 -6.79 14.31
N LEU A 3 3.46 -5.56 14.85
CA LEU A 3 4.51 -4.56 14.58
C LEU A 3 5.81 -4.78 15.37
N CYS A 4 5.79 -5.67 16.36
CA CYS A 4 6.94 -6.02 17.19
C CYS A 4 6.97 -7.54 17.41
N ALA A 5 8.16 -8.12 17.57
CA ALA A 5 8.30 -9.54 17.82
C ALA A 5 7.97 -9.87 19.29
N LEU A 6 7.31 -11.01 19.52
CA LEU A 6 6.98 -11.49 20.87
C LEU A 6 8.24 -11.65 21.73
N ALA A 7 9.36 -12.05 21.11
CA ALA A 7 10.66 -12.18 21.76
C ALA A 7 11.19 -10.86 22.34
N ASP A 8 11.02 -9.73 21.64
CA ASP A 8 11.43 -8.41 22.13
C ASP A 8 10.59 -8.00 23.34
N VAL A 9 9.27 -8.26 23.29
CA VAL A 9 8.34 -7.97 24.39
C VAL A 9 8.67 -8.82 25.62
N LYS A 10 8.99 -10.11 25.44
CA LYS A 10 9.43 -10.99 26.52
C LYS A 10 10.75 -10.54 27.14
N THR A 11 11.70 -10.14 26.30
CA THR A 11 13.00 -9.62 26.74
C THR A 11 12.81 -8.35 27.57
N TYR A 12 11.94 -7.44 27.14
CA TYR A 12 11.62 -6.23 27.87
C TYR A 12 10.94 -6.50 29.22
N LEU A 13 10.02 -7.47 29.27
CA LEU A 13 9.27 -7.84 30.48
C LEU A 13 10.03 -8.80 31.41
N GLY A 14 11.21 -9.30 31.01
CA GLY A 14 11.97 -10.29 31.76
C GLY A 14 11.30 -11.67 31.85
N ILE A 15 10.43 -12.02 30.90
CA ILE A 15 9.69 -13.29 30.88
C ILE A 15 10.45 -14.32 30.05
N THR A 16 10.83 -15.43 30.67
CA THR A 16 11.53 -16.56 30.01
C THR A 16 10.61 -17.72 29.65
N ASP A 17 9.48 -17.86 30.33
CA ASP A 17 8.52 -18.95 30.12
C ASP A 17 7.57 -18.70 28.95
N THR A 18 6.84 -19.75 28.56
CA THR A 18 5.91 -19.72 27.41
C THR A 18 4.44 -19.60 27.78
N ASN A 19 4.10 -19.67 29.08
CA ASN A 19 2.72 -19.64 29.56
C ASN A 19 1.94 -18.38 29.14
N SER A 20 2.64 -17.27 28.94
CA SER A 20 2.04 -15.99 28.58
C SER A 20 2.10 -15.69 27.08
N ASP A 21 2.65 -16.56 26.24
CA ASP A 21 2.82 -16.31 24.79
C ASP A 21 1.49 -15.96 24.11
N ALA A 22 0.43 -16.72 24.40
CA ALA A 22 -0.88 -16.49 23.77
C ALA A 22 -1.45 -15.11 24.12
N VAL A 23 -1.33 -14.71 25.40
CA VAL A 23 -1.82 -13.40 25.89
C VAL A 23 -0.97 -12.26 25.34
N LEU A 24 0.36 -12.41 25.36
CA LEU A 24 1.29 -11.43 24.80
C LEU A 24 1.08 -11.25 23.30
N THR A 25 0.85 -12.33 22.56
CA THR A 25 0.53 -12.26 21.12
C THR A 25 -0.75 -11.46 20.87
N ALA A 26 -1.80 -11.73 21.65
CA ALA A 26 -3.07 -11.00 21.53
C ALA A 26 -2.92 -9.51 21.88
N LEU A 27 -2.16 -9.18 22.92
CA LEU A 27 -1.86 -7.80 23.32
C LEU A 27 -1.07 -7.06 22.24
N VAL A 28 -0.04 -7.69 21.67
CA VAL A 28 0.76 -7.10 20.59
C VAL A 28 -0.10 -6.86 19.35
N ALA A 29 -1.00 -7.79 19.01
CA ALA A 29 -1.93 -7.61 17.89
C ALA A 29 -2.90 -6.45 18.15
N SER A 30 -3.47 -6.36 19.36
CA SER A 30 -4.34 -5.24 19.78
C SER A 30 -3.62 -3.90 19.73
N ALA A 31 -2.39 -3.83 20.27
CA ALA A 31 -1.60 -2.61 20.27
C ALA A 31 -1.23 -2.19 18.84
N SER A 32 -0.88 -3.15 17.98
CA SER A 32 -0.61 -2.89 16.57
C SER A 32 -1.82 -2.30 15.86
N ALA A 33 -3.00 -2.90 16.05
CA ALA A 33 -4.25 -2.40 15.49
C ALA A 33 -4.62 -1.00 16.01
N MET A 34 -4.36 -0.72 17.30
CA MET A 34 -4.59 0.61 17.88
C MET A 34 -3.66 1.66 17.27
N ILE A 35 -2.38 1.34 17.08
CA ILE A 35 -1.40 2.24 16.45
C ILE A 35 -1.79 2.50 14.99
N GLU A 36 -2.16 1.47 14.25
CA GLU A 36 -2.61 1.58 12.86
C GLU A 36 -3.89 2.42 12.75
N SER A 37 -4.84 2.22 13.67
CA SER A 37 -6.07 3.02 13.74
C SER A 37 -5.80 4.47 14.14
N TYR A 38 -4.86 4.72 15.06
CA TYR A 38 -4.48 6.06 15.49
C TYR A 38 -3.81 6.85 14.37
N CYS A 39 -2.90 6.21 13.64
CA CYS A 39 -2.23 6.80 12.48
C CYS A 39 -3.11 6.81 11.22
N ASN A 40 -4.29 6.18 11.28
CA ASN A 40 -5.17 5.91 10.14
C ASN A 40 -4.42 5.33 8.94
N ARG A 41 -3.49 4.42 9.23
CA ARG A 41 -2.53 3.89 8.26
C ARG A 41 -2.05 2.51 8.69
N VAL A 42 -2.01 1.60 7.72
CA VAL A 42 -1.41 0.27 7.89
C VAL A 42 0.08 0.37 7.59
N PHE A 43 0.91 0.01 8.57
CA PHE A 43 2.38 0.11 8.43
C PHE A 43 2.97 -1.12 7.75
N LEU A 44 2.25 -2.23 7.77
CA LEU A 44 2.61 -3.44 7.06
C LEU A 44 2.30 -3.29 5.57
N SER A 45 3.23 -3.73 4.72
CA SER A 45 2.99 -3.81 3.28
C SER A 45 1.82 -4.76 3.03
N ALA A 46 0.71 -4.23 2.55
CA ALA A 46 -0.47 -4.98 2.19
C ALA A 46 -0.88 -4.64 0.75
N SER A 47 -1.51 -5.59 0.07
CA SER A 47 -2.05 -5.39 -1.26
C SER A 47 -3.42 -4.72 -1.13
N TYR A 48 -3.58 -3.57 -1.78
CA TYR A 48 -4.84 -2.84 -1.81
C TYR A 48 -5.36 -2.74 -3.25
N THR A 49 -6.68 -2.84 -3.39
CA THR A 49 -7.38 -2.46 -4.63
C THR A 49 -7.94 -1.06 -4.42
N GLU A 50 -7.42 -0.09 -5.17
CA GLU A 50 -7.88 1.29 -5.12
C GLU A 50 -8.55 1.67 -6.44
N THR A 51 -9.79 2.16 -6.37
CA THR A 51 -10.52 2.73 -7.51
C THR A 51 -10.68 4.22 -7.28
N ARG A 52 -10.14 5.03 -8.18
CA ARG A 52 -10.16 6.49 -8.10
C ARG A 52 -10.58 7.10 -9.42
N ASN A 53 -11.36 8.17 -9.32
CA ASN A 53 -11.56 9.09 -10.43
C ASN A 53 -10.35 10.01 -10.52
N GLY A 54 -9.80 10.15 -11.72
CA GLY A 54 -8.70 11.08 -11.94
C GLY A 54 -9.16 12.52 -12.09
N THR A 55 -8.19 13.41 -12.27
CA THR A 55 -8.39 14.86 -12.40
C THR A 55 -8.34 15.35 -13.85
N GLY A 56 -8.32 14.44 -14.83
CA GLY A 56 -8.13 14.75 -16.25
C GLY A 56 -6.67 15.00 -16.62
N GLY A 57 -5.71 14.51 -15.84
CA GLY A 57 -4.28 14.65 -16.10
C GLY A 57 -3.54 13.32 -16.15
N PRO A 58 -2.25 13.32 -16.55
CA PRO A 58 -1.45 12.10 -16.68
C PRO A 58 -0.89 11.59 -15.35
N LYS A 59 -1.35 12.14 -14.21
CA LYS A 59 -0.85 11.83 -12.86
C LYS A 59 -2.01 11.53 -11.93
N LEU A 60 -1.88 10.51 -11.10
CA LEU A 60 -2.85 10.15 -10.08
C LEU A 60 -2.15 10.00 -8.73
N LEU A 61 -2.63 10.73 -7.72
CA LEU A 61 -2.13 10.62 -6.35
C LEU A 61 -2.76 9.39 -5.68
N LEU A 62 -1.92 8.51 -5.15
CA LEU A 62 -2.33 7.29 -4.46
C LEU A 62 -2.64 7.62 -3.00
N LEU A 63 -3.73 7.08 -2.46
CA LEU A 63 -4.09 7.27 -1.05
C LEU A 63 -3.16 6.47 -0.12
N ASN A 64 -2.74 5.29 -0.58
CA ASN A 64 -1.98 4.31 0.20
C ASN A 64 -0.48 4.39 -0.07
N ALA A 65 0.16 5.50 0.30
CA ALA A 65 1.61 5.68 0.17
C ALA A 65 2.40 5.15 1.40
N PRO A 66 3.64 4.66 1.24
CA PRO A 66 4.40 4.49 0.00
C PRO A 66 3.97 3.23 -0.77
N VAL A 67 3.78 3.36 -2.08
CA VAL A 67 3.57 2.20 -2.96
C VAL A 67 4.92 1.58 -3.32
N THR A 68 5.06 0.28 -3.07
CA THR A 68 6.27 -0.49 -3.39
C THR A 68 6.14 -1.27 -4.70
N ALA A 69 4.92 -1.67 -5.07
CA ALA A 69 4.62 -2.36 -6.31
C ALA A 69 3.18 -2.11 -6.75
N VAL A 70 2.97 -2.04 -8.07
CA VAL A 70 1.65 -2.01 -8.70
C VAL A 70 1.44 -3.32 -9.44
N SER A 71 0.44 -4.10 -9.02
CA SER A 71 0.18 -5.41 -9.64
C SER A 71 -0.59 -5.32 -10.95
N SER A 72 -1.53 -4.39 -11.07
CA SER A 72 -2.24 -4.11 -12.32
C SER A 72 -2.80 -2.70 -12.30
N LEU A 73 -2.92 -2.09 -13.47
CA LEU A 73 -3.57 -0.80 -13.67
C LEU A 73 -4.57 -0.91 -14.82
N THR A 74 -5.79 -0.46 -14.56
CA THR A 74 -6.81 -0.30 -15.58
C THR A 74 -7.29 1.14 -15.59
N VAL A 75 -7.42 1.73 -16.78
CA VAL A 75 -7.91 3.09 -16.98
C VAL A 75 -9.05 3.02 -17.97
N ASP A 76 -10.25 3.39 -17.53
CA ASP A 76 -11.47 3.35 -18.35
C ASP A 76 -11.70 1.99 -19.05
N GLY A 77 -11.44 0.90 -18.31
CA GLY A 77 -11.54 -0.48 -18.83
C GLY A 77 -10.36 -0.95 -19.67
N TYR A 78 -9.42 -0.09 -20.03
CA TYR A 78 -8.18 -0.47 -20.74
C TYR A 78 -7.09 -0.88 -19.75
N ALA A 79 -6.52 -2.07 -19.96
CA ALA A 79 -5.34 -2.50 -19.21
C ALA A 79 -4.11 -1.70 -19.67
N VAL A 80 -3.42 -1.08 -18.71
CA VAL A 80 -2.21 -0.30 -18.97
C VAL A 80 -1.01 -1.12 -18.50
N PRO A 81 -0.07 -1.49 -19.39
CA PRO A 81 1.13 -2.22 -18.99
C PRO A 81 2.12 -1.29 -18.27
N PRO A 82 3.03 -1.85 -17.44
CA PRO A 82 4.13 -1.07 -16.86
C PRO A 82 5.05 -0.57 -17.97
N ALA A 83 5.48 0.69 -17.88
CA ALA A 83 6.47 1.24 -18.79
C ALA A 83 7.86 0.67 -18.44
N PRO A 84 8.63 0.18 -19.42
CA PRO A 84 9.98 -0.33 -19.17
C PRO A 84 10.98 0.79 -18.81
N ASP A 85 10.68 2.03 -19.17
CA ASP A 85 11.54 3.20 -18.99
C ASP A 85 10.72 4.50 -18.99
N ALA A 86 11.38 5.63 -18.77
CA ALA A 86 10.74 6.94 -18.59
C ALA A 86 10.15 7.56 -19.87
N ILE A 87 10.40 6.97 -21.04
CA ILE A 87 9.99 7.50 -22.36
C ILE A 87 9.05 6.55 -23.11
N SER A 88 9.10 5.25 -22.82
CA SER A 88 8.22 4.24 -23.39
C SER A 88 6.77 4.37 -22.91
N PRO A 89 5.79 3.92 -23.71
CA PRO A 89 4.40 3.85 -23.30
C PRO A 89 4.24 2.86 -22.13
N GLY A 90 3.56 3.29 -21.08
CA GLY A 90 3.02 2.46 -20.01
C GLY A 90 2.65 3.31 -18.81
N TYR A 91 2.52 2.67 -17.65
CA TYR A 91 2.50 3.38 -16.37
C TYR A 91 3.87 3.35 -15.67
N LEU A 92 4.16 4.44 -14.98
CA LEU A 92 5.28 4.58 -14.05
C LEU A 92 4.68 4.91 -12.67
N PHE A 93 5.37 4.58 -11.59
CA PHE A 93 4.93 4.96 -10.26
C PHE A 93 6.12 5.38 -9.41
N ASP A 94 5.89 6.38 -8.57
CA ASP A 94 6.74 6.74 -7.44
C ASP A 94 6.05 6.26 -6.14
N GLN A 95 6.65 6.57 -4.99
CA GLN A 95 6.07 6.23 -3.68
C GLN A 95 4.66 6.81 -3.46
N GLN A 96 4.28 7.89 -4.17
CA GLN A 96 3.01 8.59 -3.93
C GLN A 96 2.17 8.81 -5.20
N VAL A 97 2.77 8.81 -6.38
CA VAL A 97 2.12 9.22 -7.62
C VAL A 97 2.26 8.14 -8.67
N LEU A 98 1.17 7.85 -9.37
CA LEU A 98 1.16 7.03 -10.56
C LEU A 98 1.09 7.94 -11.79
N TYR A 99 1.95 7.68 -12.76
CA TYR A 99 2.04 8.41 -14.01
C TYR A 99 1.63 7.50 -15.16
N ILE A 100 0.90 8.05 -16.11
CA ILE A 100 0.56 7.35 -17.34
C ILE A 100 1.21 8.07 -18.52
N ARG A 101 1.80 7.29 -19.42
CA ARG A 101 2.40 7.76 -20.67
C ARG A 101 1.50 7.36 -21.84
N PRO A 102 1.34 8.22 -22.86
CA PRO A 102 0.46 7.95 -23.98
C PRO A 102 0.81 6.65 -24.71
N GLY A 103 -0.21 5.87 -25.07
CA GLY A 103 -0.10 4.56 -25.73
C GLY A 103 -1.43 4.13 -26.35
N ALA A 104 -1.66 2.82 -26.51
CA ALA A 104 -2.91 2.26 -27.02
C ALA A 104 -4.05 2.22 -25.97
N TYR A 105 -4.03 3.16 -25.02
CA TYR A 105 -4.92 3.29 -23.88
C TYR A 105 -5.01 4.79 -23.51
N PRO A 106 -6.00 5.22 -22.71
CA PRO A 106 -6.16 6.62 -22.35
C PRO A 106 -4.90 7.18 -21.68
N SER A 107 -4.41 8.33 -22.16
CA SER A 107 -3.20 8.99 -21.63
C SER A 107 -3.47 9.89 -20.42
N GLU A 108 -4.69 9.86 -19.89
CA GLU A 108 -5.16 10.73 -18.82
C GLU A 108 -6.05 9.92 -17.88
N PHE A 109 -5.91 10.18 -16.58
CA PHE A 109 -6.89 9.70 -15.61
C PHE A 109 -8.10 10.62 -15.67
N VAL A 110 -9.04 10.29 -16.55
CA VAL A 110 -10.30 11.02 -16.69
C VAL A 110 -11.17 10.85 -15.44
N ARG A 111 -11.99 11.88 -15.19
CA ARG A 111 -12.97 11.83 -14.11
C ARG A 111 -14.15 10.99 -14.59
N GLY A 112 -14.44 9.88 -13.92
CA GLY A 112 -15.69 9.16 -14.15
C GLY A 112 -16.86 10.13 -13.95
N ILE A 113 -17.74 10.21 -14.96
CA ILE A 113 -19.03 10.89 -14.88
C ILE A 113 -19.95 10.17 -13.88
#